data_AF-A0A363TPS0-F1
#
_entry.id   AF-A0A363TPS0-F1
#
_cell.length_a   1.000
_cell.length_b   1.000
_cell.length_c   1.000
_cell.angle_alpha   90.00
_cell.angle_beta   90.00
_cell.angle_gamma   90.00
#
_symmetry.space_group_name_H-M   'P 1'
#
loop_
_entity.id
_entity.type
_entity.pdbx_description
1 polymer ?
#
loop_
_entity_poly.entity_id
_entity_poly.type
_entity_poly.pdbx_seq_one_letter_code
_entity_poly.pdbx_strand_id
1 'polypeptide(L)'
;MKPPEGSATPLRGTGWIARARDRVNGTISRWPAQLRLMLLSIAVGVVAGMGAILFDRLLALALGRLIYPHTGYLEPGAGAPSDLVARMASIHSWWFLLIPALGGLVSGLLVYSIAPEAEGHGTDAMIESFHQRGGHIRKRVPFVKILASALTIGSGGSAGKEGPIAQIGSGFGSFFASALKLKPRERRILVLAGAAGGIGAIFQAPLGAALFAPEVLYRETEFEYEAILPCVISSIIAYAVYTQFYKGGALFFPGPVEF
;
A
#
# COMPACT_ATOMS: atom_id res chain seq x y z
N MET A 1 42.01 13.68 35.53
CA MET A 1 42.34 13.65 34.09
C MET A 1 41.05 13.47 33.31
N LYS A 2 40.63 14.50 32.57
CA LYS A 2 39.43 14.51 31.71
C LYS A 2 39.90 14.32 30.26
N PRO A 3 39.32 13.42 29.45
CA PRO A 3 39.72 13.29 28.05
C PRO A 3 39.19 14.48 27.22
N PRO A 4 39.86 14.84 26.11
CA PRO A 4 39.54 16.05 25.34
C PRO A 4 38.31 15.87 24.45
N GLU A 5 37.54 16.95 24.32
CA GLU A 5 36.36 17.08 23.47
C GLU A 5 36.76 17.06 21.99
N GLY A 6 36.42 15.97 21.30
CA GLY A 6 36.51 15.88 19.85
C GLY A 6 35.34 16.62 19.19
N SER A 7 35.63 17.78 18.61
CA SER A 7 34.71 18.53 17.75
C SER A 7 34.37 17.72 16.50
N ALA A 8 33.20 17.08 16.49
CA ALA A 8 32.67 16.44 15.29
C ALA A 8 32.22 17.52 14.29
N THR A 9 33.02 17.74 13.24
CA THR A 9 32.67 18.53 12.07
C THR A 9 31.36 18.02 11.45
N PRO A 10 30.31 18.85 11.30
CA PRO A 10 29.09 18.42 10.63
C PRO A 10 29.36 18.24 9.13
N LEU A 11 29.08 17.04 8.62
CA LEU A 11 29.17 16.69 7.21
C LEU A 11 28.38 17.70 6.35
N ARG A 12 29.12 18.51 5.58
CA ARG A 12 28.70 19.73 4.87
C ARG A 12 27.71 19.54 3.71
N GLY A 13 27.18 18.33 3.48
CA GLY A 13 26.39 17.98 2.29
C GLY A 13 24.86 17.96 2.46
N THR A 14 24.33 17.90 3.68
CA THR A 14 22.87 17.73 3.95
C THR A 14 22.12 19.02 4.23
N GLY A 15 22.81 20.15 4.34
CA GLY A 15 22.23 21.42 4.78
C GLY A 15 21.22 22.04 3.82
N TRP A 16 21.35 21.82 2.50
CA TRP A 16 20.45 22.42 1.52
C TRP A 16 19.09 21.71 1.45
N ILE A 17 19.07 20.37 1.51
CA ILE A 17 17.84 19.57 1.57
C ILE A 17 17.09 19.87 2.87
N ALA A 18 17.83 19.94 3.99
CA ALA A 18 17.27 20.27 5.28
C ALA A 18 16.63 21.68 5.28
N ARG A 19 17.33 22.69 4.76
CA ARG A 19 16.80 24.06 4.63
C ARG A 19 15.61 24.14 3.69
N ALA A 20 15.65 23.46 2.54
CA ALA A 20 14.53 23.42 1.60
C ALA A 20 13.29 22.79 2.24
N ARG A 21 13.45 21.64 2.92
CA ARG A 21 12.38 20.99 3.68
C ARG A 21 11.80 21.89 4.76
N ASP A 22 12.66 22.55 5.54
CA ASP A 22 12.21 23.39 6.65
C ASP A 22 11.50 24.66 6.12
N ARG A 23 11.90 25.19 4.95
CA ARG A 23 11.20 26.27 4.25
C ARG A 23 9.82 25.85 3.73
N VAL A 24 9.75 24.67 3.10
CA VAL A 24 8.48 24.09 2.64
C VAL A 24 7.54 23.84 3.82
N ASN A 25 8.04 23.27 4.92
CA ASN A 25 7.26 23.06 6.14
C ASN A 25 6.74 24.37 6.72
N GLY A 26 7.58 25.41 6.78
CA GLY A 26 7.19 26.72 7.29
C GLY A 26 6.11 27.42 6.45
N THR A 27 6.08 27.17 5.14
CA THR A 27 5.02 27.68 4.25
C THR A 27 3.73 26.87 4.42
N ILE A 28 3.84 25.53 4.37
CA ILE A 28 2.69 24.62 4.48
C ILE A 28 2.02 24.72 5.86
N SER A 29 2.77 25.01 6.92
CA SER A 29 2.22 25.19 8.27
C SER A 29 1.35 26.43 8.44
N ARG A 30 1.45 27.41 7.54
CA ARG A 30 0.62 28.63 7.57
C ARG A 30 -0.76 28.43 6.95
N TRP A 31 -0.97 27.33 6.23
CA TRP A 31 -2.23 27.05 5.57
C TRP A 31 -3.26 26.49 6.56
N PRO A 32 -4.57 26.67 6.30
CA PRO A 32 -5.62 26.00 7.04
C PRO A 32 -5.42 24.48 7.01
N ALA A 33 -5.59 23.83 8.16
CA ALA A 33 -5.29 22.39 8.32
C ALA A 33 -6.05 21.52 7.30
N GLN A 34 -7.33 21.84 7.04
CA GLN A 34 -8.17 21.13 6.08
C GLN A 34 -7.63 21.22 4.65
N LEU A 35 -7.32 22.42 4.17
CA LEU A 35 -6.76 22.63 2.83
C LEU A 35 -5.43 21.89 2.67
N ARG A 36 -4.57 21.96 3.68
CA ARG A 36 -3.31 21.22 3.69
C ARG A 36 -3.53 19.72 3.57
N LEU A 37 -4.44 19.14 4.36
CA LEU A 37 -4.73 17.71 4.30
C LEU A 37 -5.28 17.29 2.94
N MET A 38 -6.15 18.09 2.32
CA MET A 38 -6.68 17.82 0.98
C MET A 38 -5.56 17.78 -0.07
N LEU A 39 -4.68 18.78 -0.07
CA LEU A 39 -3.56 18.85 -1.02
C LEU A 39 -2.54 17.72 -0.80
N LEU A 40 -2.26 17.39 0.45
CA LEU A 40 -1.40 16.24 0.77
C LEU A 40 -2.04 14.92 0.39
N SER A 41 -3.36 14.79 0.46
CA SER A 41 -4.09 13.59 0.04
C SER A 41 -4.00 13.37 -1.47
N ILE A 42 -3.91 14.43 -2.28
CA ILE A 42 -3.61 14.30 -3.72
C ILE A 42 -2.22 13.69 -3.91
N ALA A 43 -1.20 14.22 -3.22
CA ALA A 43 0.17 13.69 -3.33
C ALA A 43 0.27 12.24 -2.83
N VAL A 44 -0.40 11.92 -1.72
CA VAL A 44 -0.51 10.55 -1.19
C VAL A 44 -1.21 9.65 -2.19
N GLY A 45 -2.31 10.08 -2.81
CA GLY A 45 -3.04 9.33 -3.83
C GLY A 45 -2.17 9.01 -5.05
N VAL A 46 -1.37 9.97 -5.54
CA VAL A 46 -0.44 9.73 -6.66
C VAL A 46 0.59 8.66 -6.28
N VAL A 47 1.21 8.76 -5.11
CA VAL A 47 2.23 7.79 -4.66
C VAL A 47 1.62 6.42 -4.35
N ALA A 48 0.44 6.38 -3.73
CA ALA A 48 -0.29 5.14 -3.46
C ALA A 48 -0.70 4.45 -4.77
N GLY A 49 -1.16 5.21 -5.78
CA GLY A 49 -1.47 4.69 -7.11
C GLY A 49 -0.24 4.13 -7.83
N MET A 50 0.90 4.83 -7.79
CA MET A 50 2.17 4.30 -8.30
C MET A 50 2.62 3.04 -7.54
N GLY A 51 2.45 3.03 -6.22
CA GLY A 51 2.72 1.86 -5.38
C GLY A 51 1.85 0.66 -5.73
N ALA A 52 0.57 0.89 -6.00
CA ALA A 52 -0.38 -0.12 -6.47
C ALA A 52 0.03 -0.69 -7.84
N ILE A 53 0.39 0.18 -8.79
CA ILE A 53 0.92 -0.26 -10.10
C ILE A 53 2.17 -1.11 -9.92
N LEU A 54 3.13 -0.65 -9.11
CA LEU A 54 4.36 -1.40 -8.88
C LEU A 54 4.08 -2.76 -8.23
N PHE A 55 3.20 -2.81 -7.23
CA PHE A 55 2.82 -4.04 -6.56
C PHE A 55 2.12 -5.02 -7.51
N ASP A 56 1.14 -4.55 -8.28
CA ASP A 56 0.43 -5.39 -9.23
C ASP A 56 1.33 -5.88 -10.38
N ARG A 57 2.24 -5.03 -10.87
CA ARG A 57 3.26 -5.43 -11.86
C ARG A 57 4.21 -6.49 -11.31
N LEU A 58 4.69 -6.33 -10.09
CA LEU A 58 5.58 -7.32 -9.47
C LEU A 58 4.87 -8.64 -9.22
N LEU A 59 3.61 -8.59 -8.82
CA LEU A 59 2.78 -9.78 -8.63
C LEU A 59 2.56 -10.51 -9.98
N ALA A 60 2.20 -9.78 -11.03
CA ALA A 60 2.04 -10.35 -12.37
C ALA A 60 3.36 -10.93 -12.91
N LEU A 61 4.49 -10.28 -12.65
CA LEU A 61 5.82 -10.80 -13.01
C LEU A 61 6.18 -12.06 -12.23
N ALA A 62 5.93 -12.07 -10.91
CA ALA A 62 6.17 -13.25 -10.07
C ALA A 62 5.32 -14.43 -10.55
N LEU A 63 4.03 -14.23 -10.81
CA LEU A 63 3.15 -15.26 -11.35
C LEU A 63 3.61 -15.77 -12.73
N GLY A 64 3.86 -14.83 -13.66
CA GLY A 64 4.23 -15.16 -15.04
C GLY A 64 5.61 -15.80 -15.18
N ARG A 65 6.52 -15.58 -14.23
CA ARG A 65 7.87 -16.17 -14.25
C ARG A 65 8.00 -17.40 -13.37
N LEU A 66 7.31 -17.46 -12.24
CA LEU A 66 7.42 -18.57 -11.29
C LEU A 66 6.41 -19.66 -11.61
N ILE A 67 5.14 -19.31 -11.80
CA ILE A 67 4.06 -20.29 -11.92
C ILE A 67 3.85 -20.71 -13.37
N TYR A 68 3.61 -19.74 -14.27
CA TYR A 68 3.20 -20.02 -15.65
C TYR A 68 4.11 -21.01 -16.41
N PRO A 69 5.46 -20.88 -16.40
CA PRO A 69 6.32 -21.80 -17.16
C PRO A 69 6.35 -23.23 -16.60
N HIS A 70 6.06 -23.40 -15.31
CA HIS A 70 6.26 -24.64 -14.58
C HIS A 70 4.97 -25.43 -14.35
N THR A 71 3.84 -24.73 -14.33
CA THR A 71 2.52 -25.35 -14.09
C THR A 71 1.54 -25.11 -15.24
N GLY A 72 1.84 -24.20 -16.18
CA GLY A 72 0.89 -23.79 -17.22
C GLY A 72 -0.32 -23.02 -16.68
N TYR A 73 -0.33 -22.67 -15.38
CA TYR A 73 -1.42 -21.94 -14.75
C TYR A 73 -1.47 -20.50 -15.28
N LEU A 74 -2.65 -20.12 -15.74
CA LEU A 74 -3.00 -18.76 -16.14
C LEU A 74 -4.01 -18.24 -15.12
N GLU A 75 -3.72 -17.11 -14.48
CA GLU A 75 -4.71 -16.47 -13.62
C GLU A 75 -5.89 -15.99 -14.48
N PRO A 76 -7.14 -16.40 -14.17
CA PRO A 76 -8.30 -15.95 -14.90
C PRO A 76 -8.42 -14.43 -14.79
N GLY A 77 -8.44 -13.72 -15.92
CA GLY A 77 -8.69 -12.28 -15.93
C GLY A 77 -10.12 -11.94 -15.49
N ALA A 78 -10.38 -10.67 -15.22
CA ALA A 78 -11.73 -10.19 -14.92
C ALA A 78 -12.70 -10.56 -16.06
N GLY A 79 -13.80 -11.25 -15.72
CA GLY A 79 -14.78 -11.74 -16.69
C GLY A 79 -14.39 -13.04 -17.42
N ALA A 80 -13.35 -13.74 -16.99
CA ALA A 80 -13.01 -15.06 -17.53
C ALA A 80 -14.14 -16.08 -17.26
N PRO A 81 -14.44 -16.97 -18.21
CA PRO A 81 -15.50 -17.95 -18.05
C PRO A 81 -15.14 -18.99 -16.96
N SER A 82 -16.15 -19.41 -16.19
CA SER A 82 -15.98 -20.28 -15.02
C SER A 82 -15.43 -21.68 -15.36
N ASP A 83 -15.54 -22.11 -16.62
CA ASP A 83 -14.99 -23.37 -17.11
C ASP A 83 -13.46 -23.36 -17.24
N LEU A 84 -12.84 -22.17 -17.31
CA LEU A 84 -11.38 -22.02 -17.35
C LEU A 84 -10.72 -22.58 -16.09
N VAL A 85 -11.34 -22.35 -14.92
CA VAL A 85 -10.86 -22.86 -13.63
C VAL A 85 -11.01 -24.38 -13.55
N ALA A 86 -12.11 -24.93 -14.08
CA ALA A 86 -12.35 -26.37 -14.09
C ALA A 86 -11.34 -27.14 -14.98
N ARG A 87 -10.90 -26.52 -16.09
CA ARG A 87 -9.89 -27.10 -16.99
C ARG A 87 -8.47 -27.12 -16.39
N MET A 88 -8.19 -26.29 -15.37
CA MET A 88 -6.88 -26.22 -14.71
C MET A 88 -6.69 -27.27 -13.60
N ALA A 89 -7.76 -27.92 -13.15
CA ALA A 89 -7.74 -28.85 -12.02
C ALA A 89 -6.97 -30.18 -12.29
N SER A 90 -6.53 -30.45 -13.52
CA SER A 90 -5.92 -31.73 -13.90
C SER A 90 -4.39 -31.79 -13.75
N ILE A 91 -3.72 -30.73 -13.30
CA ILE A 91 -2.25 -30.65 -13.31
C ILE A 91 -1.66 -31.17 -12.00
N HIS A 92 -1.32 -32.47 -11.96
CA HIS A 92 -0.54 -33.08 -10.89
C HIS A 92 0.94 -32.73 -11.05
N SER A 93 1.35 -31.59 -10.48
CA SER A 93 2.73 -31.11 -10.56
C SER A 93 3.27 -30.73 -9.18
N TRP A 94 4.41 -31.32 -8.79
CA TRP A 94 5.09 -31.03 -7.51
C TRP A 94 5.51 -29.56 -7.38
N TRP A 95 5.58 -28.85 -8.52
CA TRP A 95 5.84 -27.41 -8.58
C TRP A 95 4.80 -26.58 -7.81
N PHE A 96 3.55 -27.06 -7.69
CA PHE A 96 2.53 -26.39 -6.85
C PHE A 96 2.84 -26.43 -5.35
N LEU A 97 3.73 -27.32 -4.91
CA LEU A 97 4.22 -27.34 -3.52
C LEU A 97 5.53 -26.56 -3.38
N LEU A 98 6.47 -26.77 -4.29
CA LEU A 98 7.82 -26.20 -4.19
C LEU A 98 7.84 -24.68 -4.38
N ILE A 99 7.06 -24.15 -5.33
CA ILE A 99 7.10 -22.72 -5.67
C ILE A 99 6.51 -21.87 -4.53
N PRO A 100 5.32 -22.15 -3.98
CA PRO A 100 4.82 -21.41 -2.81
C PRO A 100 5.70 -21.58 -1.58
N ALA A 101 6.29 -22.76 -1.36
CA ALA A 101 7.18 -23.00 -0.23
C ALA A 101 8.45 -22.12 -0.31
N LEU A 102 9.08 -22.04 -1.49
CA LEU A 102 10.23 -21.16 -1.71
C LEU A 102 9.84 -19.68 -1.67
N GLY A 103 8.70 -19.30 -2.26
CA GLY A 103 8.18 -17.94 -2.21
C GLY A 103 7.92 -17.48 -0.78
N GLY A 104 7.29 -18.33 0.03
CA GLY A 104 7.08 -18.11 1.46
C GLY A 104 8.37 -18.03 2.25
N LEU A 105 9.36 -18.88 1.97
CA LEU A 105 10.67 -18.85 2.61
C LEU A 105 11.41 -17.53 2.31
N VAL A 106 11.49 -17.13 1.05
CA VAL A 106 12.16 -15.88 0.65
C VAL A 106 11.43 -14.66 1.19
N SER A 107 10.09 -14.65 1.11
CA SER A 107 9.25 -13.59 1.69
C SER A 107 9.45 -13.48 3.21
N GLY A 108 9.45 -14.61 3.92
CA GLY A 108 9.72 -14.67 5.36
C GLY A 108 11.11 -14.13 5.70
N LEU A 109 12.15 -14.60 5.02
CA LEU A 109 13.52 -14.10 5.21
C LEU A 109 13.60 -12.59 4.97
N LEU A 110 12.93 -12.06 3.95
CA LEU A 110 12.89 -10.63 3.63
C LEU A 110 12.22 -9.82 4.76
N VAL A 111 11.05 -10.26 5.23
CA VAL A 111 10.29 -9.57 6.29
C VAL A 111 11.06 -9.61 7.60
N TYR A 112 11.48 -10.79 8.06
CA TYR A 112 12.14 -10.95 9.36
C TYR A 112 13.54 -10.32 9.41
N SER A 113 14.23 -10.17 8.28
CA SER A 113 15.55 -9.51 8.25
C SER A 113 15.48 -7.99 8.10
N ILE A 114 14.57 -7.45 7.27
CA ILE A 114 14.56 -6.02 6.92
C ILE A 114 13.49 -5.22 7.68
N ALA A 115 12.26 -5.74 7.74
CA ALA A 115 11.13 -5.04 8.34
C ALA A 115 10.12 -6.01 8.97
N PRO A 116 10.36 -6.46 10.22
CA PRO A 116 9.42 -7.33 10.93
C PRO A 116 8.01 -6.75 11.07
N GLU A 117 7.87 -5.43 11.06
CA GLU A 117 6.57 -4.72 11.06
C GLU A 117 5.74 -4.95 9.77
N ALA A 118 6.33 -5.52 8.72
CA ALA A 118 5.63 -5.90 7.49
C ALA A 118 5.04 -7.33 7.56
N GLU A 119 5.12 -8.00 8.71
CA GLU A 119 4.49 -9.31 8.95
C GLU A 119 2.96 -9.23 8.80
N GLY A 120 2.32 -10.40 8.72
CA GLY A 120 0.87 -10.53 8.79
C GLY A 120 0.14 -10.02 7.55
N HIS A 121 -1.15 -9.78 7.70
CA HIS A 121 -2.00 -9.37 6.59
C HIS A 121 -1.69 -7.94 6.15
N GLY A 122 -1.47 -7.03 7.11
CA GLY A 122 -1.11 -5.62 6.89
C GLY A 122 -2.22 -4.64 7.28
N THR A 123 -3.50 -5.05 7.23
CA THR A 123 -4.63 -4.24 7.74
C THR A 123 -4.55 -4.09 9.26
N ASP A 124 -4.19 -5.14 9.96
CA ASP A 124 -3.87 -5.16 11.38
C ASP A 124 -2.79 -4.12 11.74
N ALA A 125 -1.67 -4.13 11.02
CA ALA A 125 -0.60 -3.16 11.23
C ALA A 125 -1.02 -1.71 10.91
N MET A 126 -1.91 -1.51 9.92
CA MET A 126 -2.52 -0.20 9.66
C MET A 126 -3.36 0.26 10.86
N ILE A 127 -4.29 -0.59 11.32
CA ILE A 127 -5.19 -0.31 12.46
C ILE A 127 -4.38 -0.03 13.73
N GLU A 128 -3.37 -0.85 14.02
CA GLU A 128 -2.44 -0.67 15.14
C GLU A 128 -1.69 0.66 15.02
N SER A 129 -1.19 0.99 13.82
CA SER A 129 -0.47 2.25 13.61
C SER A 129 -1.35 3.46 13.89
N PHE A 130 -2.62 3.40 13.49
CA PHE A 130 -3.60 4.45 13.74
C PHE A 130 -3.85 4.60 15.25
N HIS A 131 -4.28 3.53 15.93
CA HIS A 131 -4.69 3.60 17.33
C HIS A 131 -3.52 3.81 18.29
N GLN A 132 -2.43 3.05 18.12
CA GLN A 132 -1.38 2.92 19.13
C GLN A 132 -0.11 3.70 18.80
N ARG A 133 0.21 3.88 17.51
CA ARG A 133 1.49 4.51 17.07
C ARG A 133 1.33 5.94 16.54
N GLY A 134 0.17 6.56 16.72
CA GLY A 134 -0.11 7.93 16.24
C GLY A 134 0.02 8.08 14.72
N GLY A 135 -0.31 7.03 13.97
CA GLY A 135 -0.16 6.91 12.52
C GLY A 135 1.27 6.71 12.03
N HIS A 136 2.22 6.38 12.91
CA HIS A 136 3.62 6.21 12.49
C HIS A 136 3.89 4.81 11.94
N ILE A 137 4.39 4.76 10.70
CA ILE A 137 4.83 3.56 10.00
C ILE A 137 6.25 3.81 9.49
N ARG A 138 7.15 2.84 9.68
CA ARG A 138 8.54 2.99 9.21
C ARG A 138 8.59 3.06 7.70
N LYS A 139 9.44 3.95 7.18
CA LYS A 139 9.59 4.25 5.74
C LYS A 139 9.93 3.04 4.87
N ARG A 140 10.58 2.02 5.45
CA ARG A 140 10.95 0.77 4.77
C ARG A 140 9.78 -0.20 4.57
N VAL A 141 8.72 -0.09 5.39
CA VAL A 141 7.61 -1.05 5.42
C VAL A 141 6.87 -1.13 4.08
N PRO A 142 6.47 -0.03 3.42
CA PRO A 142 5.81 -0.11 2.12
C PRO A 142 6.61 -0.87 1.07
N PHE A 143 7.92 -0.60 0.98
CA PHE A 143 8.79 -1.24 -0.01
C PHE A 143 8.99 -2.73 0.28
N VAL A 144 9.20 -3.09 1.55
CA VAL A 144 9.33 -4.50 1.95
C VAL A 144 8.00 -5.23 1.74
N LYS A 145 6.86 -4.63 2.09
CA LYS A 145 5.54 -5.24 1.92
C LYS A 145 5.20 -5.47 0.45
N ILE A 146 5.53 -4.52 -0.44
CA ILE A 146 5.39 -4.71 -1.90
C ILE A 146 6.11 -5.98 -2.35
N LEU A 147 7.38 -6.12 -2.00
CA LEU A 147 8.22 -7.25 -2.44
C LEU A 147 7.78 -8.56 -1.80
N ALA A 148 7.61 -8.58 -0.48
CA ALA A 148 7.22 -9.76 0.28
C ALA A 148 5.86 -10.30 -0.18
N SER A 149 4.86 -9.43 -0.29
CA SER A 149 3.51 -9.84 -0.71
C SER A 149 3.46 -10.24 -2.19
N ALA A 150 4.26 -9.62 -3.06
CA ALA A 150 4.35 -10.04 -4.46
C ALA A 150 4.97 -11.43 -4.60
N LEU A 151 5.99 -11.74 -3.78
CA LEU A 151 6.58 -13.08 -3.73
C LEU A 151 5.63 -14.11 -3.14
N THR A 152 4.95 -13.79 -2.03
CA THR A 152 3.99 -14.72 -1.41
C THR A 152 2.82 -15.02 -2.33
N ILE A 153 2.13 -13.99 -2.83
CA ILE A 153 0.94 -14.17 -3.68
C ILE A 153 1.34 -14.67 -5.07
N GLY A 154 2.35 -14.06 -5.69
CA GLY A 154 2.79 -14.42 -7.03
C GLY A 154 3.48 -15.77 -7.14
N SER A 155 3.89 -16.39 -6.03
CA SER A 155 4.35 -17.80 -6.01
C SER A 155 3.21 -18.80 -5.79
N GLY A 156 1.97 -18.34 -5.57
CA GLY A 156 0.79 -19.19 -5.37
C GLY A 156 0.37 -19.32 -3.91
N GLY A 157 0.90 -18.50 -3.01
CA GLY A 157 0.44 -18.42 -1.63
C GLY A 157 -1.00 -17.90 -1.54
N SER A 158 -1.81 -18.54 -0.70
CA SER A 158 -3.21 -18.16 -0.50
C SER A 158 -3.31 -16.86 0.32
N ALA A 159 -3.32 -15.72 -0.36
CA ALA A 159 -3.51 -14.40 0.25
C ALA A 159 -4.11 -13.39 -0.74
N GLY A 160 -4.86 -12.43 -0.22
CA GLY A 160 -5.44 -11.32 -0.98
C GLY A 160 -4.51 -10.11 -1.10
N LYS A 161 -4.78 -9.26 -2.10
CA LYS A 161 -4.05 -7.99 -2.32
C LYS A 161 -4.44 -6.90 -1.31
N GLU A 162 -5.56 -7.05 -0.60
CA GLU A 162 -6.18 -6.06 0.30
C GLU A 162 -5.26 -5.61 1.44
N GLY A 163 -4.87 -6.53 2.32
CA GLY A 163 -4.00 -6.24 3.46
C GLY A 163 -2.66 -5.60 3.06
N PRO A 164 -1.92 -6.18 2.09
CA PRO A 164 -0.69 -5.59 1.60
C PRO A 164 -0.88 -4.15 1.11
N ILE A 165 -1.87 -3.91 0.25
CA ILE A 165 -2.03 -2.58 -0.35
C ILE A 165 -2.50 -1.52 0.64
N ALA A 166 -3.32 -1.91 1.62
CA ALA A 166 -3.67 -1.05 2.74
C ALA A 166 -2.41 -0.57 3.48
N GLN A 167 -1.53 -1.50 3.87
CA GLN A 167 -0.30 -1.19 4.61
C GLN A 167 0.71 -0.38 3.77
N ILE A 168 0.84 -0.70 2.48
CA ILE A 168 1.70 0.02 1.53
C ILE A 168 1.24 1.47 1.40
N GLY A 169 -0.05 1.67 1.09
CA GLY A 169 -0.65 2.98 0.96
C GLY A 169 -0.55 3.80 2.25
N SER A 170 -0.92 3.19 3.38
CA SER A 170 -0.79 3.81 4.70
C SER A 170 0.63 4.23 5.03
N GLY A 171 1.63 3.42 4.69
CA GLY A 171 3.02 3.77 4.95
C GLY A 171 3.51 4.93 4.07
N PHE A 172 3.00 5.10 2.84
CA PHE A 172 3.25 6.31 2.05
C PHE A 172 2.59 7.55 2.70
N GLY A 173 1.36 7.44 3.17
CA GLY A 173 0.69 8.49 3.94
C GLY A 173 1.49 8.90 5.19
N SER A 174 1.95 7.91 5.96
CA SER A 174 2.80 8.11 7.13
C SER A 174 4.16 8.73 6.78
N PHE A 175 4.75 8.35 5.65
CA PHE A 175 6.00 8.91 5.16
C PHE A 175 5.88 10.41 4.89
N PHE A 176 4.85 10.84 4.14
CA PHE A 176 4.61 12.27 3.87
C PHE A 176 4.38 13.05 5.16
N ALA A 177 3.53 12.54 6.05
CA ALA A 177 3.26 13.17 7.33
C ALA A 177 4.52 13.31 8.19
N SER A 178 5.38 12.29 8.20
CA SER A 178 6.63 12.29 8.96
C SER A 178 7.68 13.21 8.33
N ALA A 179 7.76 13.29 7.00
CA ALA A 179 8.64 14.19 6.28
C ALA A 179 8.31 15.67 6.57
N LEU A 180 7.01 15.97 6.67
CA LEU A 180 6.49 17.31 6.96
C LEU A 180 6.34 17.61 8.47
N LYS A 181 6.74 16.67 9.33
CA LYS A 181 6.63 16.78 10.81
C LYS A 181 5.21 17.13 11.28
N LEU A 182 4.19 16.55 10.64
CA LEU A 182 2.79 16.79 10.99
C LEU A 182 2.44 16.20 12.35
N LYS A 183 1.38 16.76 12.96
CA LYS A 183 0.83 16.29 14.24
C LYS A 183 0.28 14.85 14.09
N PRO A 184 0.23 14.06 15.18
CA PRO A 184 -0.29 12.69 15.13
C PRO A 184 -1.69 12.56 14.51
N ARG A 185 -2.60 13.49 14.81
CA ARG A 185 -3.96 13.52 14.21
C ARG A 185 -3.93 13.66 12.69
N GLU A 186 -3.11 14.56 12.17
CA GLU A 186 -2.96 14.76 10.72
C GLU A 186 -2.27 13.57 10.04
N ARG A 187 -1.29 12.96 10.72
CA ARG A 187 -0.63 11.75 10.26
C ARG A 187 -1.61 10.59 10.14
N ARG A 188 -2.47 10.39 11.14
CA ARG A 188 -3.53 9.38 11.15
C ARG A 188 -4.46 9.54 9.94
N ILE A 189 -4.90 10.77 9.65
CA ILE A 189 -5.72 11.06 8.47
C ILE A 189 -5.00 10.68 7.16
N LEU A 190 -3.71 11.05 7.01
CA LEU A 190 -2.95 10.69 5.80
C LEU A 190 -2.66 9.19 5.68
N VAL A 191 -2.53 8.47 6.80
CA VAL A 191 -2.45 7.00 6.82
C VAL A 191 -3.71 6.37 6.25
N LEU A 192 -4.89 6.85 6.62
CA LEU A 192 -6.16 6.37 6.08
C LEU A 192 -6.33 6.77 4.61
N ALA A 193 -5.98 8.01 4.26
CA ALA A 193 -6.01 8.46 2.87
C ALA A 193 -5.09 7.60 1.99
N GLY A 194 -3.92 7.20 2.51
CA GLY A 194 -3.02 6.27 1.84
C GLY A 194 -3.63 4.88 1.62
N ALA A 195 -4.26 4.30 2.65
CA ALA A 195 -4.96 3.03 2.52
C ALA A 195 -6.09 3.10 1.50
N ALA A 196 -6.96 4.12 1.60
CA ALA A 196 -8.03 4.36 0.64
C ALA A 196 -7.49 4.49 -0.80
N GLY A 197 -6.39 5.22 -0.98
CA GLY A 197 -5.66 5.34 -2.25
C GLY A 197 -5.25 3.99 -2.83
N GLY A 198 -4.53 3.20 -2.04
CA GLY A 198 -4.02 1.90 -2.47
C GLY A 198 -5.14 0.90 -2.80
N ILE A 199 -6.11 0.77 -1.91
CA ILE A 199 -7.27 -0.13 -2.08
C ILE A 199 -8.11 0.33 -3.29
N GLY A 200 -8.42 1.63 -3.38
CA GLY A 200 -9.22 2.19 -4.48
C GLY A 200 -8.59 1.95 -5.86
N ALA A 201 -7.26 2.02 -5.94
CA ALA A 201 -6.52 1.69 -7.15
C ALA A 201 -6.61 0.21 -7.53
N ILE A 202 -6.30 -0.71 -6.61
CA ILE A 202 -6.24 -2.16 -6.91
C ILE A 202 -7.62 -2.75 -7.19
N PHE A 203 -8.62 -2.39 -6.38
CA PHE A 203 -9.97 -2.93 -6.53
C PHE A 203 -10.80 -2.18 -7.57
N GLN A 204 -10.26 -1.10 -8.14
CA GLN A 204 -10.97 -0.22 -9.08
C GLN A 204 -12.32 0.26 -8.53
N ALA A 205 -12.37 0.46 -7.20
CA ALA A 205 -13.58 0.79 -6.43
C ALA A 205 -13.32 2.01 -5.53
N PRO A 206 -13.12 3.21 -6.10
CA PRO A 206 -12.60 4.34 -5.35
C PRO A 206 -13.53 4.82 -4.22
N LEU A 207 -14.85 4.81 -4.44
CA LEU A 207 -15.83 5.19 -3.41
C LEU A 207 -15.90 4.16 -2.28
N GLY A 208 -15.88 2.86 -2.61
CA GLY A 208 -15.86 1.80 -1.62
C GLY A 208 -14.62 1.87 -0.73
N ALA A 209 -13.44 2.06 -1.34
CA ALA A 209 -12.18 2.21 -0.59
C ALA A 209 -12.14 3.46 0.30
N ALA A 210 -12.76 4.56 -0.16
CA ALA A 210 -12.81 5.81 0.58
C ALA A 210 -13.67 5.75 1.85
N LEU A 211 -14.71 4.90 1.84
CA LEU A 211 -15.54 4.61 3.01
C LEU A 211 -14.92 3.51 3.88
N PHE A 212 -14.40 2.46 3.26
CA PHE A 212 -13.78 1.33 3.96
C PHE A 212 -12.63 1.76 4.89
N ALA A 213 -11.70 2.59 4.41
CA ALA A 213 -10.51 2.95 5.19
C ALA A 213 -10.82 3.62 6.56
N PRO A 214 -11.71 4.64 6.65
CA PRO A 214 -12.10 5.22 7.93
C PRO A 214 -13.08 4.36 8.76
N GLU A 215 -13.77 3.39 8.15
CA GLU A 215 -14.72 2.49 8.81
C GLU A 215 -14.03 1.31 9.51
N VAL A 216 -13.09 0.65 8.81
CA VAL A 216 -12.45 -0.61 9.25
C VAL A 216 -11.65 -0.50 10.56
N LEU A 217 -11.48 0.73 11.06
CA LEU A 217 -10.85 1.01 12.35
C LEU A 217 -11.74 0.61 13.54
N TYR A 218 -13.05 0.65 13.36
CA TYR A 218 -14.04 0.54 14.43
C TYR A 218 -14.79 -0.79 14.34
N ARG A 219 -15.23 -1.31 15.50
CA ARG A 219 -16.05 -2.53 15.57
C ARG A 219 -17.54 -2.25 15.42
N GLU A 220 -17.97 -1.06 15.85
CA GLU A 220 -19.34 -0.57 15.75
C GLU A 220 -19.46 0.38 14.56
N THR A 221 -20.66 0.90 14.29
CA THR A 221 -20.96 1.79 13.15
C THR A 221 -20.39 3.21 13.33
N GLU A 222 -19.13 3.30 13.76
CA GLU A 222 -18.37 4.54 13.93
C GLU A 222 -17.46 4.78 12.72
N PHE A 223 -17.17 6.06 12.46
CA PHE A 223 -16.37 6.48 11.31
C PHE A 223 -15.40 7.59 11.71
N GLU A 224 -14.19 7.53 11.17
CA GLU A 224 -13.26 8.65 11.24
C GLU A 224 -13.66 9.75 10.24
N TYR A 225 -14.68 10.54 10.60
CA TYR A 225 -15.33 11.52 9.73
C TYR A 225 -14.36 12.55 9.13
N GLU A 226 -13.31 12.92 9.86
CA GLU A 226 -12.29 13.87 9.39
C GLU A 226 -11.46 13.32 8.23
N ALA A 227 -11.36 12.01 8.11
CA ALA A 227 -10.59 11.34 7.07
C ALA A 227 -11.41 11.08 5.80
N ILE A 228 -12.74 11.16 5.83
CA ILE A 228 -13.59 10.82 4.68
C ILE A 228 -13.19 11.62 3.44
N LEU A 229 -13.15 12.95 3.52
CA LEU A 229 -12.82 13.80 2.37
C LEU A 229 -11.37 13.57 1.87
N PRO A 230 -10.34 13.53 2.73
CA PRO A 230 -8.99 13.07 2.38
C PRO A 230 -8.95 11.71 1.67
N CYS A 231 -9.68 10.71 2.19
CA CYS A 231 -9.76 9.36 1.64
C CYS A 231 -10.41 9.35 0.26
N VAL A 232 -11.52 10.08 0.05
CA VAL A 232 -12.18 10.23 -1.25
C VAL A 232 -11.20 10.80 -2.28
N ILE A 233 -10.52 11.90 -1.95
CA ILE A 233 -9.55 12.55 -2.85
C ILE A 233 -8.42 11.59 -3.20
N SER A 234 -7.77 11.01 -2.19
CA SER A 234 -6.63 10.11 -2.40
C SER A 234 -7.02 8.88 -3.24
N SER A 235 -8.19 8.29 -2.95
CA SER A 235 -8.74 7.14 -3.65
C SER A 235 -9.04 7.42 -5.13
N ILE A 236 -9.69 8.54 -5.43
CA ILE A 236 -9.99 8.95 -6.81
C ILE A 236 -8.69 9.22 -7.60
N ILE A 237 -7.73 9.92 -6.98
CA ILE A 237 -6.44 10.23 -7.63
C ILE A 237 -5.63 8.95 -7.87
N ALA A 238 -5.55 8.06 -6.89
CA ALA A 238 -4.86 6.78 -7.03
C ALA A 238 -5.49 5.91 -8.12
N TYR A 239 -6.83 5.85 -8.17
CA TYR A 239 -7.57 5.18 -9.24
C TYR A 239 -7.31 5.78 -10.62
N ALA A 240 -7.31 7.12 -10.73
CA ALA A 240 -7.01 7.81 -11.98
C ALA A 240 -5.58 7.52 -12.48
N VAL A 241 -4.59 7.47 -11.57
CA VAL A 241 -3.20 7.08 -11.89
C VAL A 241 -3.14 5.62 -12.33
N TYR A 242 -3.82 4.72 -11.61
CA TYR A 242 -3.83 3.29 -11.91
C TYR A 242 -4.43 2.99 -13.29
N THR A 243 -5.54 3.64 -13.65
CA THR A 243 -6.22 3.44 -14.94
C THR A 243 -5.47 3.99 -16.15
N GLN A 244 -4.39 4.76 -15.97
CA GLN A 244 -3.50 5.10 -17.10
C GLN A 244 -2.67 3.91 -17.57
N PHE A 245 -2.43 2.92 -16.70
CA PHE A 245 -1.59 1.76 -16.99
C PHE A 245 -2.38 0.47 -17.19
N TYR A 246 -3.61 0.42 -16.68
CA TYR A 246 -4.51 -0.72 -16.72
C TYR A 246 -5.87 -0.28 -17.24
N LYS A 247 -6.54 -1.12 -18.03
CA LYS A 247 -7.87 -0.78 -18.56
C LYS A 247 -8.84 -0.47 -17.41
N GLY A 248 -9.58 0.63 -17.56
CA GLY A 248 -10.67 0.96 -16.65
C GLY A 248 -11.79 -0.07 -16.76
N GLY A 249 -12.26 -0.55 -15.62
CA GLY A 249 -13.37 -1.50 -15.47
C GLY A 249 -13.47 -1.86 -13.99
N ALA A 250 -14.68 -2.03 -13.46
CA ALA A 250 -14.80 -2.56 -12.11
C ALA A 250 -14.29 -4.01 -12.10
N LEU A 251 -13.46 -4.38 -11.12
CA LEU A 251 -13.00 -5.77 -10.96
C LEU A 251 -14.20 -6.73 -10.80
N PHE A 252 -15.29 -6.21 -10.22
CA PHE A 252 -16.58 -6.88 -10.08
C PHE A 252 -17.58 -6.29 -11.07
N PHE A 253 -17.94 -7.07 -12.09
CA PHE A 253 -18.99 -6.71 -13.05
C PHE A 253 -20.22 -7.59 -12.80
N PRO A 254 -21.43 -7.01 -12.60
CA PRO A 254 -22.64 -7.79 -12.30
C PRO A 254 -23.19 -8.61 -13.48
N GLY A 255 -22.51 -8.61 -14.63
CA GLY A 255 -22.99 -9.21 -15.87
C GLY A 255 -23.89 -8.25 -16.66
N PRO A 256 -24.29 -8.61 -17.89
CA PRO A 256 -25.28 -7.86 -18.66
C PRO A 256 -26.61 -7.87 -17.88
N VAL A 257 -27.11 -6.69 -17.52
CA VAL A 257 -28.46 -6.55 -16.98
C VAL A 257 -29.39 -6.34 -18.17
N GLU A 258 -30.11 -7.39 -18.56
CA GLU A 258 -31.23 -7.25 -19.50
C GLU A 258 -32.40 -6.59 -18.75
N PHE A 259 -32.78 -5.39 -19.19
CA PHE A 259 -34.01 -4.72 -18.76
C PHE A 259 -35.13 -5.01 -19.75
#